data_AF-A0A8T1RU71-F1
#
_entry.id   AF-A0A8T1RU71-F1
#
_cell.length_a   1.000
_cell.length_b   1.000
_cell.length_c   1.000
_cell.angle_alpha   90.00
_cell.angle_beta   90.00
_cell.angle_gamma   90.00
#
_symmetry.space_group_name_H-M   'P 1'
#
loop_
_entity.id
_entity.type
_entity.pdbx_description
1 polymer ?
#
loop_
_entity_poly.entity_id
_entity_poly.type
_entity_poly.pdbx_seq_one_letter_code
_entity_poly.pdbx_strand_id
1 'polypeptide(L)'
;GKDVTVNGVSVRPPKTYSGNGLTLERAGVFLILISQLGLSVFWDGGTRVYVKLEPQYQGRVAGLCGNFDGDTENDFTSRQGIVEPTSDLFGNSWRVSLLCPEVHNEDFEHPCTANAHRGTWARKRCSIIMQHLFAPCHEEVPCQQFYDWCVFDACGCDSGGDCECLCTAIAAYAEECNTRGVYVRWRSQELCPLQCDHGLEYEACGPACPQTCKNFGLEPAEHCEAISCVEGCFCPD
;
A
#
# COMPACT_ATOMS: atom_id res chain seq x y z
N GLY A 1 4.74 -3.98 15.22
CA GLY A 1 5.73 -3.85 14.13
C GLY A 1 5.69 -2.49 13.47
N LYS A 2 5.87 -1.39 14.20
CA LYS A 2 6.05 -0.04 13.60
C LYS A 2 7.35 0.63 14.08
N ASP A 3 8.28 -0.20 14.57
CA ASP A 3 9.57 0.24 15.05
C ASP A 3 10.49 0.46 13.85
N VAL A 4 11.09 1.63 13.79
CA VAL A 4 12.01 2.00 12.72
C VAL A 4 13.40 2.10 13.32
N THR A 5 14.37 1.48 12.66
CA THR A 5 15.78 1.59 13.03
C THR A 5 16.60 2.15 11.87
N VAL A 6 17.51 3.06 12.18
CA VAL A 6 18.53 3.54 11.23
C VAL A 6 19.89 3.14 11.78
N ASN A 7 20.63 2.33 11.02
CA ASN A 7 21.91 1.74 11.42
C ASN A 7 21.84 1.01 12.78
N GLY A 8 20.75 0.27 13.02
CA GLY A 8 20.52 -0.47 14.27
C GLY A 8 20.04 0.37 15.46
N VAL A 9 19.91 1.69 15.31
CA VAL A 9 19.42 2.59 16.37
C VAL A 9 17.94 2.90 16.14
N SER A 10 17.11 2.77 17.18
CA SER A 10 15.69 3.10 17.12
C SER A 10 15.44 4.59 16.86
N VAL A 11 14.49 4.89 15.99
CA VAL A 11 14.14 6.24 15.56
C VAL A 11 12.65 6.48 15.72
N ARG A 12 12.28 7.67 16.20
CA ARG A 12 10.89 8.13 16.27
C ARG A 12 10.67 9.22 15.20
N PRO A 13 9.73 9.03 14.26
CA PRO A 13 9.29 10.09 13.37
C PRO A 13 8.63 11.25 14.15
N PRO A 14 8.69 12.50 13.66
CA PRO A 14 9.39 12.92 12.45
C PRO A 14 10.92 12.96 12.64
N LYS A 15 11.68 12.57 11.62
CA LYS A 15 13.15 12.62 11.64
C LYS A 15 13.71 12.90 10.24
N THR A 16 14.50 13.97 10.11
CA THR A 16 15.22 14.31 8.88
C THR A 16 16.72 14.07 9.05
N TYR A 17 17.34 13.52 8.02
CA TYR A 17 18.76 13.24 7.91
C TYR A 17 19.38 14.10 6.82
N SER A 18 20.15 15.11 7.24
CA SER A 18 20.70 16.16 6.37
C SER A 18 21.66 15.69 5.28
N GLY A 19 22.22 14.48 5.39
CA GLY A 19 23.20 13.96 4.43
C GLY A 19 22.59 13.60 3.08
N ASN A 20 21.68 12.62 3.06
CA ASN A 20 21.03 12.13 1.84
C ASN A 20 19.64 12.74 1.62
N GLY A 21 19.27 13.76 2.42
CA GLY A 21 17.94 14.36 2.32
C GLY A 21 16.81 13.39 2.60
N LEU A 22 17.00 12.51 3.60
CA LEU A 22 16.04 11.47 3.94
C LEU A 22 15.17 11.92 5.12
N THR A 23 13.87 11.94 4.90
CA THR A 23 12.86 12.36 5.88
C THR A 23 11.95 11.17 6.19
N LEU A 24 11.79 10.88 7.47
CA LEU A 24 10.92 9.85 8.00
C LEU A 24 9.79 10.51 8.79
N GLU A 25 8.55 10.32 8.36
CA GLU A 25 7.37 10.96 8.94
C GLU A 25 6.21 9.98 9.13
N ARG A 26 5.24 10.39 9.95
CA ARG A 26 3.94 9.70 10.04
C ARG A 26 2.89 10.64 9.49
N ALA A 27 2.11 10.15 8.54
CA ALA A 27 0.98 10.88 7.99
C ALA A 27 -0.18 9.91 7.79
N GLY A 28 -1.33 10.25 8.37
CA GLY A 28 -2.48 9.36 8.43
C GLY A 28 -2.11 7.98 9.02
N VAL A 29 -2.46 6.91 8.32
CA VAL A 29 -2.11 5.54 8.71
C VAL A 29 -0.68 5.11 8.35
N PHE A 30 0.03 5.92 7.54
CA PHE A 30 1.31 5.55 6.96
C PHE A 30 2.51 6.05 7.76
N LEU A 31 3.54 5.21 7.81
CA LEU A 31 4.92 5.65 7.93
C LEU A 31 5.43 5.99 6.53
N ILE A 32 5.97 7.19 6.36
CA ILE A 32 6.44 7.69 5.07
C ILE A 32 7.94 7.93 5.15
N LEU A 33 8.66 7.39 4.18
CA LEU A 33 10.06 7.67 3.91
C LEU A 33 10.13 8.49 2.63
N ILE A 34 10.66 9.71 2.71
CA ILE A 34 10.89 10.59 1.56
C ILE A 34 12.38 10.78 1.39
N SER A 35 12.85 10.74 0.16
CA SER A 35 14.24 10.99 -0.21
C SER A 35 14.31 12.11 -1.23
N GLN A 36 15.28 13.03 -1.06
CA GLN A 36 15.62 14.05 -2.08
C GLN A 36 16.08 13.46 -3.42
N LEU A 37 16.29 12.14 -3.49
CA LEU A 37 16.57 11.44 -4.75
C LEU A 37 15.33 11.26 -5.63
N GLY A 38 14.13 11.59 -5.16
CA GLY A 38 12.89 11.37 -5.90
C GLY A 38 12.28 9.98 -5.69
N LEU A 39 12.51 9.40 -4.52
CA LEU A 39 11.92 8.14 -4.05
C LEU A 39 11.10 8.43 -2.79
N SER A 40 9.87 7.92 -2.77
CA SER A 40 9.05 7.88 -1.55
C SER A 40 8.48 6.50 -1.30
N VAL A 41 8.48 6.07 -0.03
CA VAL A 41 7.91 4.79 0.41
C VAL A 41 6.85 5.05 1.48
N PHE A 42 5.67 4.47 1.30
CA PHE A 42 4.56 4.54 2.25
C PHE A 42 4.30 3.13 2.76
N TRP A 43 4.27 2.96 4.07
CA TRP A 43 3.98 1.67 4.69
C TRP A 43 2.97 1.84 5.81
N ASP A 44 1.88 1.08 5.77
CA ASP A 44 0.80 1.16 6.77
C ASP A 44 1.16 0.48 8.11
N GLY A 45 2.27 -0.25 8.15
CA GLY A 45 2.68 -1.06 9.29
C GLY A 45 2.18 -2.51 9.23
N GLY A 46 1.47 -2.87 8.16
CA GLY A 46 0.99 -4.21 7.83
C GLY A 46 1.50 -4.61 6.45
N THR A 47 0.59 -4.95 5.53
CA THR A 47 0.92 -5.54 4.23
C THR A 47 0.93 -4.54 3.07
N ARG A 48 0.54 -3.27 3.26
CA ARG A 48 0.51 -2.28 2.18
C ARG A 48 1.82 -1.49 2.13
N VAL A 49 2.54 -1.64 1.03
CA VAL A 49 3.72 -0.82 0.71
C VAL A 49 3.50 -0.15 -0.63
N TYR A 50 3.59 1.18 -0.67
CA TYR A 50 3.60 1.95 -1.92
C TYR A 50 4.98 2.55 -2.14
N VAL A 51 5.52 2.34 -3.34
CA VAL A 51 6.78 2.93 -3.78
C VAL A 51 6.46 3.91 -4.90
N LYS A 52 6.81 5.18 -4.71
CA LYS A 52 6.65 6.24 -5.71
C LYS A 52 8.04 6.69 -6.16
N LEU A 53 8.23 6.71 -7.47
CA LEU A 53 9.46 7.13 -8.12
C LEU A 53 9.19 8.32 -9.03
N GLU A 54 10.10 9.29 -9.02
CA GLU A 54 10.09 10.39 -9.99
C GLU A 54 10.36 9.88 -11.42
N PRO A 55 9.84 10.56 -12.46
CA PRO A 55 9.98 10.14 -13.86
C PRO A 55 11.43 9.94 -14.34
N GLN A 56 12.41 10.57 -13.69
CA GLN A 56 13.84 10.41 -14.01
C GLN A 56 14.37 8.98 -13.82
N TYR A 57 13.63 8.12 -13.12
CA TYR A 57 13.93 6.70 -12.94
C TYR A 57 13.36 5.80 -14.03
N GLN A 58 12.62 6.34 -15.00
CA GLN A 58 12.03 5.57 -16.09
C GLN A 58 13.09 4.76 -16.84
N GLY A 59 12.91 3.44 -16.91
CA GLY A 59 13.88 2.50 -17.53
C GLY A 59 15.23 2.40 -16.81
N ARG A 60 15.35 2.88 -15.56
CA ARG A 60 16.60 2.87 -14.77
C ARG A 60 16.51 2.06 -13.49
N VAL A 61 15.38 1.40 -13.25
CA VAL A 61 15.17 0.52 -12.11
C VAL A 61 14.99 -0.91 -12.59
N ALA A 62 15.16 -1.84 -11.66
CA ALA A 62 14.88 -3.25 -11.90
C ALA A 62 14.53 -3.90 -10.55
N GLY A 63 13.67 -4.91 -10.59
CA GLY A 63 13.22 -5.61 -9.40
C GLY A 63 11.84 -6.23 -9.62
N LEU A 64 11.18 -6.60 -8.54
CA LEU A 64 9.83 -7.17 -8.58
C LEU A 64 8.76 -6.20 -9.09
N CYS A 65 9.04 -4.89 -9.10
CA CYS A 65 8.15 -3.86 -9.64
C CYS A 65 8.45 -3.52 -11.10
N GLY A 66 9.18 -4.38 -11.82
CA GLY A 66 9.53 -4.16 -13.23
C GLY A 66 10.64 -3.13 -13.42
N ASN A 67 10.71 -2.58 -14.63
CA ASN A 67 11.77 -1.65 -15.04
C ASN A 67 11.29 -0.18 -15.16
N PHE A 68 9.99 0.05 -14.94
CA PHE A 68 9.35 1.37 -15.05
C PHE A 68 9.60 2.03 -16.40
N ASP A 69 9.50 1.34 -17.53
CA ASP A 69 9.65 1.94 -18.86
C ASP A 69 8.31 2.32 -19.54
N GLY A 70 7.19 1.79 -19.03
CA GLY A 70 5.83 1.98 -19.56
C GLY A 70 5.32 0.81 -20.41
N ASP A 71 6.09 -0.27 -20.56
CA ASP A 71 5.75 -1.48 -21.29
C ASP A 71 5.58 -2.68 -20.34
N THR A 72 4.33 -3.00 -20.02
CA THR A 72 3.99 -4.08 -19.10
C THR A 72 4.36 -5.47 -19.62
N GLU A 73 4.59 -5.63 -20.93
CA GLU A 73 4.91 -6.94 -21.53
C GLU A 73 6.33 -7.41 -21.17
N ASN A 74 7.20 -6.49 -20.72
CA ASN A 74 8.59 -6.80 -20.39
C ASN A 74 8.89 -6.73 -18.88
N ASP A 75 7.90 -6.41 -18.03
CA ASP A 75 8.10 -6.23 -16.60
C ASP A 75 8.58 -7.51 -15.88
N PHE A 76 8.33 -8.68 -16.46
CA PHE A 76 8.88 -9.96 -15.97
C PHE A 76 10.34 -10.20 -16.42
N THR A 77 11.13 -9.14 -16.54
CA THR A 77 12.58 -9.23 -16.80
C THR A 77 13.34 -9.69 -15.56
N SER A 78 13.99 -10.84 -15.64
CA SER A 78 14.82 -11.41 -14.59
C SER A 78 16.08 -10.60 -14.30
N ARG A 79 16.76 -10.89 -13.19
CA ARG A 79 18.04 -10.26 -12.84
C ARG A 79 19.13 -10.45 -13.92
N GLN A 80 18.99 -11.45 -14.78
CA GLN A 80 19.89 -11.73 -15.90
C GLN A 80 19.51 -10.97 -17.19
N GLY A 81 18.43 -10.18 -17.17
CA GLY A 81 17.95 -9.42 -18.33
C GLY A 81 17.14 -10.26 -19.32
N ILE A 82 16.55 -11.37 -18.86
CA ILE A 82 15.73 -12.28 -19.69
C ILE A 82 14.27 -12.10 -19.29
N VAL A 83 13.37 -11.93 -20.26
CA VAL A 83 11.92 -11.89 -20.00
C VAL A 83 11.44 -13.30 -19.68
N GLU A 84 10.97 -13.51 -18.45
CA GLU A 84 10.45 -14.79 -18.00
C GLU A 84 8.96 -14.94 -18.36
N PRO A 85 8.50 -16.14 -18.74
CA PRO A 85 7.13 -16.36 -19.18
C PRO A 85 6.12 -16.42 -18.02
N THR A 86 6.59 -16.59 -16.79
CA THR A 86 5.74 -16.83 -15.62
C THR A 86 6.24 -16.06 -14.40
N SER A 87 5.30 -15.70 -13.53
CA SER A 87 5.55 -14.89 -12.33
C SER A 87 6.48 -15.57 -11.31
N ASP A 88 6.46 -16.89 -11.21
CA ASP A 88 7.30 -17.67 -10.29
C ASP A 88 8.77 -17.68 -10.73
N LEU A 89 9.04 -17.92 -12.01
CA LEU A 89 10.39 -17.80 -12.60
C LEU A 89 10.94 -16.39 -12.42
N PHE A 90 10.14 -15.38 -12.76
CA PHE A 90 10.49 -13.98 -12.54
C PHE A 90 10.80 -13.68 -11.07
N GLY A 91 9.89 -14.04 -10.15
CA GLY A 91 10.04 -13.77 -8.72
C GLY A 91 11.25 -14.47 -8.11
N ASN A 92 11.49 -15.74 -8.47
CA ASN A 92 12.64 -16.51 -8.01
C ASN A 92 13.97 -15.87 -8.44
N SER A 93 14.04 -15.27 -9.64
CA SER A 93 15.25 -14.61 -10.13
C SER A 93 15.70 -13.41 -9.27
N TRP A 94 14.77 -12.82 -8.51
CA TRP A 94 15.02 -11.64 -7.67
C TRP A 94 15.32 -11.96 -6.21
N ARG A 95 15.38 -13.25 -5.84
CA ARG A 95 15.74 -13.67 -4.47
C ARG A 95 17.07 -13.06 -4.02
N VAL A 96 17.08 -12.58 -2.78
CA VAL A 96 18.29 -11.99 -2.16
C VAL A 96 19.20 -13.08 -1.61
N SER A 97 18.62 -14.11 -1.00
CA SER A 97 19.34 -15.24 -0.43
C SER A 97 19.10 -16.53 -1.22
N LEU A 98 20.20 -17.19 -1.58
CA LEU A 98 20.15 -18.51 -2.20
C LEU A 98 19.66 -19.61 -1.24
N LEU A 99 19.61 -19.32 0.07
CA LEU A 99 19.09 -20.24 1.09
C LEU A 99 17.55 -20.27 1.15
N CYS A 100 16.87 -19.27 0.58
CA CYS A 100 15.41 -19.34 0.45
C CYS A 100 15.04 -20.47 -0.53
N PRO A 101 13.96 -21.23 -0.31
CA PRO A 101 13.49 -22.17 -1.32
C PRO A 101 12.99 -21.44 -2.57
N GLU A 102 13.06 -22.11 -3.72
CA GLU A 102 12.31 -21.67 -4.90
C GLU A 102 10.82 -21.94 -4.72
N VAL A 103 10.03 -21.13 -5.39
CA VAL A 103 8.57 -21.17 -5.42
C VAL A 103 8.16 -21.64 -6.82
N HIS A 104 7.37 -22.69 -6.94
CA HIS A 104 6.87 -23.15 -8.24
C HIS A 104 5.36 -22.98 -8.31
N ASN A 105 4.84 -22.44 -9.42
CA ASN A 105 3.40 -22.19 -9.57
C ASN A 105 2.54 -23.46 -9.41
N GLU A 106 3.08 -24.62 -9.78
CA GLU A 106 2.40 -25.92 -9.62
C GLU A 106 2.19 -26.35 -8.16
N ASP A 107 2.95 -25.78 -7.23
CA ASP A 107 2.83 -26.04 -5.80
C ASP A 107 1.69 -25.23 -5.15
N PHE A 108 1.11 -24.26 -5.86
CA PHE A 108 0.09 -23.36 -5.31
C PHE A 108 -1.32 -23.77 -5.71
N GLU A 109 -2.07 -24.20 -4.71
CA GLU A 109 -3.52 -24.27 -4.80
C GLU A 109 -4.13 -22.90 -4.48
N HIS A 110 -5.19 -22.51 -5.20
CA HIS A 110 -5.90 -21.26 -4.92
C HIS A 110 -6.36 -21.22 -3.44
N PRO A 111 -6.12 -20.14 -2.68
CA PRO A 111 -6.38 -20.09 -1.24
C PRO A 111 -7.82 -20.41 -0.85
N CYS A 112 -8.80 -19.99 -1.66
CA CYS A 112 -10.20 -20.36 -1.39
C CYS A 112 -10.55 -21.82 -1.68
N THR A 113 -9.69 -22.57 -2.39
CA THR A 113 -9.85 -24.02 -2.56
C THR A 113 -9.22 -24.74 -1.39
N ALA A 114 -7.96 -24.39 -1.07
CA ALA A 114 -7.25 -24.90 0.11
C ALA A 114 -8.02 -24.62 1.42
N ASN A 115 -8.60 -23.42 1.54
CA ASN A 115 -9.40 -22.96 2.67
C ASN A 115 -10.88 -22.76 2.30
N ALA A 116 -11.52 -23.80 1.74
CA ALA A 116 -12.91 -23.75 1.26
C ALA A 116 -13.93 -23.17 2.26
N HIS A 117 -13.73 -23.41 3.56
CA HIS A 117 -14.59 -22.88 4.63
C HIS A 117 -14.59 -21.34 4.70
N ARG A 118 -13.54 -20.66 4.22
CA ARG A 118 -13.44 -19.19 4.18
C ARG A 118 -14.11 -18.58 2.96
N GLY A 119 -14.26 -19.32 1.87
CA GLY A 119 -14.67 -18.77 0.57
C GLY A 119 -15.99 -18.01 0.60
N THR A 120 -16.99 -18.50 1.33
CA THR A 120 -18.29 -17.81 1.47
C THR A 120 -18.17 -16.51 2.25
N TRP A 121 -17.37 -16.50 3.32
CA TRP A 121 -17.13 -15.30 4.13
C TRP A 121 -16.33 -14.26 3.33
N ALA A 122 -15.27 -14.68 2.64
CA ALA A 122 -14.41 -13.83 1.81
C ALA A 122 -15.22 -13.13 0.71
N ARG A 123 -15.97 -13.88 -0.11
CA ARG A 123 -16.85 -13.32 -1.15
C ARG A 123 -17.86 -12.34 -0.58
N LYS A 124 -18.49 -12.67 0.55
CA LYS A 124 -19.47 -11.78 1.19
C LYS A 124 -18.82 -10.47 1.63
N ARG A 125 -17.66 -10.52 2.30
CA ARG A 125 -16.99 -9.33 2.82
C ARG A 125 -16.37 -8.48 1.71
N CYS A 126 -15.73 -9.10 0.72
CA CYS A 126 -15.13 -8.40 -0.43
C CYS A 126 -16.17 -7.78 -1.37
N SER A 127 -17.43 -8.25 -1.36
CA SER A 127 -18.49 -7.70 -2.21
C SER A 127 -18.72 -6.19 -2.02
N ILE A 128 -18.27 -5.60 -0.90
CA ILE A 128 -18.35 -4.16 -0.68
C ILE A 128 -17.68 -3.34 -1.80
N ILE A 129 -16.58 -3.87 -2.38
CA ILE A 129 -15.86 -3.26 -3.50
C ILE A 129 -16.78 -3.04 -4.72
N MET A 130 -17.77 -3.91 -4.90
CA MET A 130 -18.74 -3.86 -6.00
C MET A 130 -20.07 -3.19 -5.64
N GLN A 131 -20.24 -2.73 -4.39
CA GLN A 131 -21.50 -2.17 -3.90
C GLN A 131 -21.54 -0.65 -4.01
N HIS A 132 -22.70 -0.09 -3.65
CA HIS A 132 -23.01 1.34 -3.69
C HIS A 132 -21.98 2.24 -2.99
N LEU A 133 -21.33 1.75 -1.93
CA LEU A 133 -20.33 2.52 -1.18
C LEU A 133 -19.19 2.99 -2.08
N PHE A 134 -18.75 2.14 -3.02
CA PHE A 134 -17.69 2.43 -3.97
C PHE A 134 -18.22 2.81 -5.36
N ALA A 135 -19.54 2.90 -5.56
CA ALA A 135 -20.12 3.25 -6.87
C ALA A 135 -19.54 4.52 -7.50
N PRO A 136 -19.21 5.60 -6.76
CA PRO A 136 -18.56 6.78 -7.33
C PRO A 136 -17.19 6.51 -7.98
N CYS A 137 -16.51 5.42 -7.62
CA CYS A 137 -15.19 5.05 -8.14
C CYS A 137 -15.25 4.03 -9.28
N HIS A 138 -16.38 3.32 -9.46
CA HIS A 138 -16.48 2.23 -10.44
C HIS A 138 -16.25 2.68 -11.88
N GLU A 139 -16.54 3.95 -12.20
CA GLU A 139 -16.28 4.53 -13.52
C GLU A 139 -14.79 4.86 -13.75
N GLU A 140 -14.04 5.13 -12.68
CA GLU A 140 -12.63 5.51 -12.73
C GLU A 140 -11.68 4.31 -12.60
N VAL A 141 -12.08 3.31 -11.81
CA VAL A 141 -11.28 2.12 -11.50
C VAL A 141 -12.13 0.85 -11.59
N PRO A 142 -11.88 -0.06 -12.55
CA PRO A 142 -12.60 -1.33 -12.67
C PRO A 142 -12.49 -2.18 -11.39
N CYS A 143 -13.64 -2.55 -10.81
CA CYS A 143 -13.68 -3.17 -9.48
C CYS A 143 -13.48 -4.70 -9.48
N GLN A 144 -13.68 -5.38 -10.61
CA GLN A 144 -13.68 -6.86 -10.69
C GLN A 144 -12.36 -7.48 -10.23
N GLN A 145 -11.22 -6.96 -10.72
CA GLN A 145 -9.92 -7.49 -10.36
C GLN A 145 -9.59 -7.30 -8.87
N PHE A 146 -9.93 -6.12 -8.31
CA PHE A 146 -9.75 -5.85 -6.88
C PHE A 146 -10.64 -6.73 -6.00
N TYR A 147 -11.86 -7.03 -6.44
CA TYR A 147 -12.73 -8.00 -5.76
C TYR A 147 -12.10 -9.40 -5.77
N ASP A 148 -11.58 -9.86 -6.91
CA ASP A 148 -10.97 -11.19 -7.03
C ASP A 148 -9.70 -11.30 -6.16
N TRP A 149 -8.85 -10.27 -6.15
CA TRP A 149 -7.70 -10.18 -5.24
C TRP A 149 -8.11 -10.16 -3.77
N CYS A 150 -9.14 -9.37 -3.42
CA CYS A 150 -9.66 -9.36 -2.06
C CYS A 150 -10.12 -10.77 -1.62
N VAL A 151 -10.83 -11.50 -2.49
CA VAL A 151 -11.30 -12.85 -2.19
C VAL A 151 -10.10 -13.81 -2.02
N PHE A 152 -9.10 -13.71 -2.88
CA PHE A 152 -7.86 -14.48 -2.78
C PHE A 152 -7.16 -14.25 -1.43
N ASP A 153 -6.89 -12.99 -1.09
CA ASP A 153 -6.19 -12.60 0.14
C ASP A 153 -6.98 -12.97 1.39
N ALA A 154 -8.29 -12.70 1.39
CA ALA A 154 -9.18 -13.01 2.51
C ALA A 154 -9.28 -14.53 2.77
N CYS A 155 -9.15 -15.37 1.74
CA CYS A 155 -9.07 -16.82 1.90
C CYS A 155 -7.68 -17.32 2.33
N GLY A 156 -6.60 -16.61 2.00
CA GLY A 156 -5.22 -16.98 2.35
C GLY A 156 -4.79 -16.62 3.77
N CYS A 157 -5.54 -15.75 4.45
CA CYS A 157 -5.18 -15.27 5.78
C CYS A 157 -5.52 -16.32 6.87
N ASP A 158 -4.58 -17.12 7.35
CA ASP A 158 -4.82 -18.25 8.28
C ASP A 158 -4.42 -17.98 9.75
N SER A 159 -3.77 -16.84 10.02
CA SER A 159 -3.01 -16.60 11.26
C SER A 159 -3.74 -15.74 12.31
N GLY A 160 -5.07 -15.69 12.30
CA GLY A 160 -5.87 -14.93 13.30
C GLY A 160 -5.99 -13.43 13.02
N GLY A 161 -5.66 -13.01 11.80
CA GLY A 161 -5.81 -11.65 11.29
C GLY A 161 -6.85 -11.53 10.18
N ASP A 162 -8.00 -12.19 10.29
CA ASP A 162 -9.05 -12.18 9.23
C ASP A 162 -9.42 -10.76 8.77
N CYS A 163 -9.39 -9.80 9.70
CA CYS A 163 -9.57 -8.40 9.37
C CYS A 163 -8.38 -7.79 8.62
N GLU A 164 -7.12 -8.15 8.89
CA GLU A 164 -5.97 -7.46 8.29
C GLU A 164 -5.93 -7.64 6.78
N CYS A 165 -5.89 -8.88 6.27
CA CYS A 165 -5.81 -9.15 4.83
C CYS A 165 -7.03 -8.59 4.07
N LEU A 166 -8.24 -8.74 4.63
CA LEU A 166 -9.47 -8.18 4.06
C LEU A 166 -9.39 -6.64 3.99
N CYS A 167 -9.01 -6.00 5.10
CA CYS A 167 -8.99 -4.55 5.19
C CYS A 167 -7.90 -3.94 4.32
N THR A 168 -6.74 -4.59 4.20
CA THR A 168 -5.67 -4.12 3.32
C THR A 168 -6.05 -4.25 1.85
N ALA A 169 -6.76 -5.32 1.46
CA ALA A 169 -7.26 -5.48 0.10
C ALA A 169 -8.34 -4.44 -0.27
N ILE A 170 -9.30 -4.17 0.63
CA ILE A 170 -10.29 -3.11 0.41
C ILE A 170 -9.61 -1.74 0.38
N ALA A 171 -8.65 -1.50 1.28
CA ALA A 171 -7.94 -0.24 1.32
C ALA A 171 -7.06 -0.01 0.08
N ALA A 172 -6.59 -1.07 -0.59
CA ALA A 172 -5.89 -0.95 -1.86
C ALA A 172 -6.81 -0.41 -2.97
N TYR A 173 -8.07 -0.88 -3.03
CA TYR A 173 -9.05 -0.32 -3.96
C TYR A 173 -9.40 1.13 -3.61
N ALA A 174 -9.60 1.42 -2.32
CA ALA A 174 -9.87 2.79 -1.86
C ALA A 174 -8.71 3.75 -2.17
N GLU A 175 -7.46 3.31 -2.03
CA GLU A 175 -6.30 4.11 -2.42
C GLU A 175 -6.31 4.37 -3.92
N GLU A 176 -6.67 3.39 -4.75
CA GLU A 176 -6.69 3.62 -6.19
C GLU A 176 -7.87 4.50 -6.64
N CYS A 177 -8.97 4.51 -5.89
CA CYS A 177 -9.97 5.57 -6.03
C CYS A 177 -9.42 6.95 -5.67
N ASN A 178 -8.64 7.05 -4.58
CA ASN A 178 -8.04 8.30 -4.14
C ASN A 178 -7.07 8.88 -5.19
N THR A 179 -6.29 8.04 -5.90
CA THR A 179 -5.39 8.50 -6.97
C THR A 179 -6.16 9.09 -8.16
N ARG A 180 -7.44 8.70 -8.34
CA ARG A 180 -8.37 9.27 -9.32
C ARG A 180 -9.20 10.44 -8.79
N GLY A 181 -8.96 10.88 -7.56
CA GLY A 181 -9.68 11.98 -6.93
C GLY A 181 -11.06 11.61 -6.35
N VAL A 182 -11.34 10.32 -6.19
CA VAL A 182 -12.60 9.82 -5.61
C VAL A 182 -12.36 9.31 -4.19
N TYR A 183 -12.64 10.16 -3.20
CA TYR A 183 -12.33 9.90 -1.79
C TYR A 183 -13.49 9.21 -1.05
N VAL A 184 -13.53 7.88 -1.13
CA VAL A 184 -14.60 7.08 -0.51
C VAL A 184 -14.32 6.83 0.98
N ARG A 185 -15.16 7.36 1.87
CA ARG A 185 -15.12 7.03 3.32
C ARG A 185 -15.65 5.61 3.55
N TRP A 186 -14.76 4.63 3.46
CA TRP A 186 -15.16 3.23 3.42
C TRP A 186 -15.11 2.52 4.78
N ARG A 187 -14.37 3.05 5.75
CA ARG A 187 -14.27 2.45 7.10
C ARG A 187 -15.50 2.74 7.94
N SER A 188 -15.92 1.75 8.73
CA SER A 188 -17.01 1.86 9.69
C SER A 188 -16.80 0.93 10.88
N GLN A 189 -17.69 0.99 11.88
CA GLN A 189 -17.65 0.05 13.02
C GLN A 189 -17.83 -1.41 12.60
N GLU A 190 -18.47 -1.66 11.44
CA GLU A 190 -18.74 -3.01 10.92
C GLU A 190 -17.78 -3.44 9.81
N LEU A 191 -17.01 -2.48 9.27
CA LEU A 191 -16.08 -2.66 8.16
C LEU A 191 -14.76 -1.97 8.47
N CYS A 192 -13.76 -2.76 8.88
CA CYS A 192 -12.38 -2.31 9.02
C CYS A 192 -12.21 -1.04 9.87
N PRO A 193 -12.72 -1.06 11.12
CA PRO A 193 -12.77 0.13 11.97
C PRO A 193 -11.36 0.70 12.18
N LEU A 194 -11.25 2.02 12.05
CA LEU A 194 -10.09 2.79 12.45
C LEU A 194 -10.48 3.63 13.66
N GLN A 195 -9.76 3.43 14.76
CA GLN A 195 -9.96 4.23 15.97
C GLN A 195 -9.20 5.56 15.84
N CYS A 196 -9.96 6.66 15.89
CA CYS A 196 -9.42 8.00 15.96
C CYS A 196 -9.57 8.55 17.38
N ASP A 197 -8.44 8.75 18.06
CA ASP A 197 -8.41 9.26 19.43
C ASP A 197 -8.41 10.80 19.46
N HIS A 198 -8.59 11.37 20.66
CA HIS A 198 -8.45 12.80 20.91
C HIS A 198 -9.38 13.72 20.11
N GLY A 199 -10.57 13.23 19.72
CA GLY A 199 -11.57 14.00 18.98
C GLY A 199 -11.23 14.17 17.49
N LEU A 200 -10.27 13.39 16.98
CA LEU A 200 -10.01 13.29 15.55
C LEU A 200 -11.09 12.45 14.87
N GLU A 201 -11.33 12.74 13.59
CA GLU A 201 -12.26 12.00 12.74
C GLU A 201 -11.52 11.31 11.60
N TYR A 202 -12.04 10.15 11.18
CA TYR A 202 -11.51 9.42 10.04
C TYR A 202 -11.72 10.21 8.75
N GLU A 203 -10.69 10.38 7.91
CA GLU A 203 -10.83 10.81 6.53
C GLU A 203 -10.18 9.81 5.57
N ALA A 204 -10.82 9.60 4.42
CA ALA A 204 -10.25 8.80 3.34
C ALA A 204 -9.05 9.48 2.67
N CYS A 205 -8.99 10.81 2.76
CA CYS A 205 -7.99 11.67 2.11
C CYS A 205 -7.86 12.96 2.93
N GLY A 206 -6.90 12.99 3.85
CA GLY A 206 -6.55 14.19 4.61
C GLY A 206 -5.12 14.66 4.33
N PRO A 207 -4.73 15.85 4.83
CA PRO A 207 -3.44 16.45 4.53
C PRO A 207 -2.29 15.58 5.05
N ALA A 208 -1.24 15.39 4.24
CA ALA A 208 -0.05 14.64 4.67
C ALA A 208 0.64 15.31 5.88
N CYS A 209 0.62 16.64 5.93
CA CYS A 209 1.20 17.43 7.01
C CYS A 209 0.14 18.34 7.63
N PRO A 210 -0.69 17.84 8.56
CA PRO A 210 -1.70 18.67 9.21
C PRO A 210 -1.06 19.82 10.00
N GLN A 211 -1.76 20.95 10.04
CA GLN A 211 -1.39 22.07 10.90
C GLN A 211 -1.59 21.70 12.37
N THR A 212 -0.63 22.05 13.19
CA THR A 212 -0.58 21.83 14.64
C THR A 212 -0.21 23.14 15.31
N CYS A 213 -0.42 23.25 16.63
CA CYS A 213 0.01 24.45 17.38
C CYS A 213 1.51 24.77 17.25
N LYS A 214 2.35 23.81 16.84
CA LYS A 214 3.81 24.01 16.69
C LYS A 214 4.22 24.57 15.33
N ASN A 215 3.47 24.28 14.28
CA ASN A 215 3.75 24.72 12.92
C ASN A 215 2.67 25.68 12.38
N PHE A 216 1.76 26.14 13.24
CA PHE A 216 0.74 27.11 12.86
C PHE A 216 1.35 28.39 12.28
N GLY A 217 0.96 28.72 11.04
CA GLY A 217 1.48 29.87 10.30
C GLY A 217 2.86 29.67 9.69
N LEU A 218 3.41 28.45 9.75
CA LEU A 218 4.57 28.06 8.95
C LEU A 218 4.09 27.48 7.61
N GLU A 219 4.85 27.77 6.56
CA GLU A 219 4.67 27.12 5.27
C GLU A 219 4.84 25.59 5.43
N PRO A 220 3.99 24.79 4.76
CA PRO A 220 4.18 23.35 4.69
C PRO A 220 5.58 23.02 4.15
N ALA A 221 6.14 21.90 4.60
CA ALA A 221 7.35 21.41 3.97
C ALA A 221 7.04 21.01 2.52
N GLU A 222 7.99 21.19 1.60
CA GLU A 222 7.82 20.94 0.16
C GLU A 222 7.31 19.52 -0.13
N HIS A 223 7.75 18.52 0.64
CA HIS A 223 7.29 17.14 0.50
C HIS A 223 5.82 16.95 0.86
N CYS A 224 5.23 17.84 1.66
CA CYS A 224 3.81 17.81 2.00
C CYS A 224 2.93 18.17 0.81
N GLU A 225 3.42 19.01 -0.10
CA GLU A 225 2.71 19.38 -1.34
C GLU A 225 2.79 18.28 -2.39
N ALA A 226 3.91 17.55 -2.43
CA ALA A 226 4.08 16.40 -3.33
C ALA A 226 3.13 15.23 -2.99
N ILE A 227 2.65 15.16 -1.74
CA ILE A 227 1.70 14.13 -1.28
C ILE A 227 0.31 14.75 -1.26
N SER A 228 -0.49 14.47 -2.30
CA SER A 228 -1.87 14.98 -2.43
C SER A 228 -2.67 14.84 -1.13
N CYS A 229 -2.80 13.62 -0.63
CA CYS A 229 -3.41 13.33 0.67
C CYS A 229 -3.10 11.89 1.12
N VAL A 230 -3.49 11.56 2.35
CA VAL A 230 -3.36 10.23 2.94
C VAL A 230 -4.61 9.85 3.74
N GLU A 231 -4.96 8.57 3.75
CA GLU A 231 -6.00 8.02 4.64
C GLU A 231 -5.56 8.13 6.10
N GLY A 232 -6.44 8.57 7.01
CA GLY A 232 -6.05 8.75 8.41
C GLY A 232 -7.11 9.35 9.33
N CYS A 233 -6.65 9.81 10.49
CA CYS A 233 -7.46 10.54 11.48
C CYS A 233 -6.99 12.01 11.52
N PHE A 234 -7.92 12.95 11.37
CA PHE A 234 -7.63 14.37 11.26
C PHE A 234 -8.58 15.20 12.14
N CYS A 235 -8.25 16.48 12.34
CA CYS A 235 -9.19 17.38 13.02
C CYS A 235 -10.44 17.57 12.14
N PRO A 236 -11.64 17.63 12.75
CA PRO A 236 -12.84 18.05 12.05
C PRO A 236 -12.72 19.52 11.61
N ASP A 237 -13.53 19.90 10.63
CA ASP A 237 -13.63 21.28 10.11
C ASP A 237 -14.12 22.30 11.16
#